data_AF-A0A2T5CBU9-F1
#
_entry.id   AF-A0A2T5CBU9-F1
#
_cell.length_a   1.000
_cell.length_b   1.000
_cell.length_c   1.000
_cell.angle_alpha   90.00
_cell.angle_beta   90.00
_cell.angle_gamma   90.00
#
_symmetry.space_group_name_H-M   'P 1'
#
loop_
_entity.id
_entity.type
_entity.pdbx_description
1 polymer ?
#
loop_
_entity_poly.entity_id
_entity_poly.type
_entity_poly.pdbx_seq_one_letter_code
_entity_poly.pdbx_strand_id
1 'polypeptide(L)'
;MPVCFQNRPALVAHSLFAGAGIRLSWDGRTAGSAGWVNHGHGRIALFLQGVNVAVTPLGRAIGSQLPQKTSTAILVMIAFFLALVINASDPAVHILAGHVDTITPDDSVSPWLLIACIALGIGSFLCLALFRVLLGIRNSIIFAVGYGLVLVLAFFTPEAFVPLDAVTGLDI
;
A
#
# COMPACT_ATOMS: atom_id res chain seq x y z
N MET A 1 9.16 33.98 3.19
CA MET A 1 10.43 33.94 2.43
C MET A 1 10.32 32.80 1.42
N PRO A 2 10.18 33.07 0.10
CA PRO A 2 9.99 32.04 -0.90
C PRO A 2 11.31 31.69 -1.60
N VAL A 3 11.54 30.40 -1.82
CA VAL A 3 12.61 29.90 -2.68
C VAL A 3 12.07 29.80 -4.10
N CYS A 4 12.48 30.72 -4.96
CA CYS A 4 12.31 30.68 -6.41
C CYS A 4 13.65 30.28 -7.04
N PHE A 5 13.84 29.03 -7.46
CA PHE A 5 14.64 28.67 -8.65
C PHE A 5 14.64 27.15 -8.85
N GLN A 6 13.71 26.64 -9.66
CA GLN A 6 13.99 25.63 -10.69
C GLN A 6 12.71 25.41 -11.51
N ASN A 7 12.81 25.54 -12.83
CA ASN A 7 11.78 25.17 -13.82
C ASN A 7 10.73 26.24 -14.23
N ARG A 8 11.21 27.38 -14.73
CA ARG A 8 10.40 28.39 -15.46
C ARG A 8 10.15 28.18 -16.97
N PRO A 9 10.51 27.09 -17.67
CA PRO A 9 9.95 26.83 -19.00
C PRO A 9 8.54 26.19 -18.97
N ALA A 10 8.14 25.56 -17.85
CA ALA A 10 6.82 24.90 -17.75
C ALA A 10 5.64 25.89 -17.57
N LEU A 11 5.89 27.05 -16.94
CA LEU A 11 4.85 28.03 -16.62
C LEU A 11 4.45 28.90 -17.82
N VAL A 12 5.37 29.11 -18.78
CA VAL A 12 5.10 29.87 -20.02
C VAL A 12 4.24 29.07 -21.00
N ALA A 13 4.37 27.74 -21.00
CA ALA A 13 3.51 26.86 -21.81
C ALA A 13 2.05 26.90 -21.35
N HIS A 14 1.81 27.06 -20.04
CA HIS A 14 0.45 27.09 -19.48
C HIS A 14 -0.30 28.39 -19.82
N SER A 15 0.39 29.52 -19.92
CA SER A 15 -0.23 30.80 -20.28
C SER A 15 -0.56 30.94 -21.77
N LEU A 16 0.15 30.23 -22.66
CA LEU A 16 -0.15 30.21 -24.10
C LEU A 16 -1.40 29.38 -24.45
N PHE A 17 -1.78 28.44 -23.59
CA PHE A 17 -2.97 27.60 -23.81
C PHE A 17 -4.28 28.22 -23.29
N ALA A 18 -4.21 29.25 -22.45
CA ALA A 18 -5.40 29.92 -21.90
C ALA A 18 -6.04 30.95 -22.85
N GLY A 19 -5.35 31.33 -23.93
CA GLY A 19 -5.81 32.36 -24.88
C GLY A 19 -6.72 31.87 -26.01
N ALA A 20 -6.84 30.56 -26.22
CA ALA A 20 -7.72 29.99 -27.25
C ALA A 20 -9.08 29.68 -26.63
N GLY A 21 -10.01 30.63 -26.74
CA GLY A 21 -11.41 30.49 -26.33
C GLY A 21 -12.14 29.40 -27.09
N ILE A 22 -11.96 28.14 -26.67
CA ILE A 22 -12.74 27.01 -27.12
C ILE A 22 -13.47 26.48 -25.88
N ARG A 23 -14.76 26.79 -25.82
CA ARG A 23 -15.73 26.11 -24.96
C ARG A 23 -15.88 24.66 -25.45
N LEU A 24 -14.86 23.85 -25.23
CA LEU A 24 -14.99 22.41 -25.26
C LEU A 24 -15.48 21.99 -23.89
N SER A 25 -16.69 21.43 -23.87
CA SER A 25 -17.16 20.59 -22.77
C SER A 25 -16.16 19.45 -22.59
N TRP A 26 -15.16 19.71 -21.76
CA TRP A 26 -14.10 18.80 -21.42
C TRP A 26 -14.67 17.81 -20.42
N ASP A 27 -15.28 16.73 -20.93
CA ASP A 27 -15.37 15.49 -20.18
C ASP A 27 -13.93 15.06 -19.87
N GLY A 28 -13.61 14.82 -18.60
CA GLY A 28 -12.27 14.53 -18.06
C GLY A 28 -11.68 13.18 -18.50
N ARG A 29 -11.94 12.78 -19.75
CA ARG A 29 -11.66 11.45 -20.30
C ARG A 29 -10.78 11.47 -21.55
N THR A 30 -10.60 12.60 -22.24
CA THR A 30 -9.97 12.58 -23.59
C THR A 30 -8.84 13.56 -23.85
N ALA A 31 -8.47 14.45 -22.93
CA ALA A 31 -7.33 15.35 -23.19
C ALA A 31 -6.19 15.27 -22.17
N GLY A 32 -6.18 14.18 -21.41
CA GLY A 32 -4.97 13.57 -20.86
C GLY A 32 -4.39 12.44 -21.71
N SER A 33 -4.80 12.24 -22.97
CA SER A 33 -4.32 11.12 -23.81
C SER A 33 -3.36 11.54 -24.93
N ALA A 34 -3.46 12.77 -25.44
CA ALA A 34 -2.61 13.22 -26.55
C ALA A 34 -1.18 13.64 -26.14
N GLY A 35 -0.95 13.99 -24.87
CA GLY A 35 0.38 14.34 -24.35
C GLY A 35 1.16 13.18 -23.71
N TRP A 36 0.49 12.06 -23.41
CA TRP A 36 1.05 10.98 -22.57
C TRP A 36 1.58 9.78 -23.36
N VAL A 37 1.21 9.65 -24.63
CA VAL A 37 1.64 8.54 -25.50
C VAL A 37 3.07 8.75 -26.01
N ASN A 38 3.59 9.98 -26.01
CA ASN A 38 4.91 10.28 -26.58
C ASN A 38 6.10 10.08 -25.62
N HIS A 39 5.85 9.66 -24.37
CA HIS A 39 6.90 9.34 -23.40
C HIS A 39 6.45 8.10 -22.63
N GLY A 40 7.19 6.98 -22.75
CA GLY A 40 6.77 5.61 -22.41
C GLY A 40 6.32 5.30 -20.96
N HIS A 41 6.03 6.31 -20.14
CA HIS A 41 5.64 6.26 -18.72
C HIS A 41 4.11 6.33 -18.47
N GLY A 42 3.28 6.55 -19.49
CA GLY A 42 1.81 6.67 -19.32
C GLY A 42 1.04 5.36 -19.08
N ARG A 43 1.70 4.19 -19.15
CA ARG A 43 1.05 2.87 -19.14
C ARG A 43 0.44 2.50 -17.79
N ILE A 44 1.13 2.80 -16.69
CA ILE A 44 0.65 2.52 -15.33
C ILE A 44 -0.48 3.49 -14.97
N ALA A 45 -0.42 4.74 -15.44
CA ALA A 45 -1.50 5.71 -15.23
C ALA A 45 -2.80 5.27 -15.92
N LEU A 46 -2.72 4.78 -17.17
CA LEU A 46 -3.88 4.21 -17.88
C LEU A 46 -4.39 2.92 -17.21
N PHE A 47 -3.49 2.04 -16.76
CA PHE A 47 -3.87 0.84 -16.01
C PHE A 47 -4.56 1.17 -14.68
N LEU A 48 -3.99 2.06 -13.88
CA LEU A 48 -4.56 2.50 -12.60
C LEU A 48 -5.91 3.19 -12.79
N GLN A 49 -6.06 3.99 -13.85
CA GLN A 49 -7.35 4.61 -14.18
C GLN A 49 -8.40 3.56 -14.54
N GLY A 50 -8.04 2.54 -15.33
CA GLY A 50 -8.92 1.41 -15.63
C GLY A 50 -9.30 0.62 -14.35
N VAL A 51 -8.32 0.33 -13.50
CA VAL A 51 -8.53 -0.35 -12.20
C VAL A 51 -9.46 0.48 -11.30
N ASN A 52 -9.30 1.80 -11.24
CA ASN A 52 -10.14 2.64 -10.38
C ASN A 52 -11.60 2.70 -10.87
N VAL A 53 -11.82 2.67 -12.18
CA VAL A 53 -13.16 2.64 -12.76
C VAL A 53 -13.81 1.25 -12.61
N ALA A 54 -13.04 0.16 -12.63
CA ALA A 54 -13.58 -1.20 -12.57
C ALA A 54 -13.67 -1.76 -11.14
N VAL A 55 -12.56 -1.76 -10.40
CA VAL A 55 -12.41 -2.50 -9.14
C VAL A 55 -13.01 -1.73 -7.96
N THR A 56 -12.82 -0.42 -7.89
CA THR A 56 -13.33 0.42 -6.79
C THR A 56 -14.87 0.37 -6.63
N PRO A 57 -15.70 0.52 -7.69
CA PRO A 57 -17.14 0.40 -7.53
C PRO A 57 -17.58 -1.03 -7.19
N LEU A 58 -16.90 -2.05 -7.72
CA LEU A 58 -17.16 -3.45 -7.40
C LEU A 58 -16.93 -3.74 -5.91
N GLY A 59 -15.80 -3.27 -5.36
CA GLY A 59 -15.47 -3.40 -3.95
C GLY A 59 -16.49 -2.70 -3.04
N ARG A 60 -16.98 -1.51 -3.43
CA ARG A 60 -18.04 -0.80 -2.67
C ARG A 60 -19.38 -1.52 -2.72
N ALA A 61 -19.78 -2.04 -3.87
CA ALA A 61 -21.03 -2.77 -4.02
C ALA A 61 -21.04 -4.03 -3.15
N ILE A 62 -19.98 -4.83 -3.24
CA ILE A 62 -19.78 -6.04 -2.43
C ILE A 62 -19.69 -5.67 -0.95
N GLY A 63 -18.79 -4.76 -0.58
CA GLY A 63 -18.54 -4.36 0.81
C GLY A 63 -19.75 -3.75 1.54
N SER A 64 -20.69 -3.12 0.83
CA SER A 64 -21.91 -2.57 1.44
C SER A 64 -22.98 -3.63 1.74
N GLN A 65 -23.00 -4.75 1.01
CA GLN A 65 -24.02 -5.79 1.12
C GLN A 65 -23.58 -6.95 2.04
N LEU A 66 -22.28 -7.24 2.12
CA LEU A 66 -21.75 -8.34 2.92
C LEU A 66 -22.08 -8.24 4.42
N PRO A 67 -21.89 -7.09 5.10
CA PRO A 67 -22.18 -6.95 6.51
C PRO A 67 -23.68 -7.03 6.85
N GLN A 68 -24.57 -6.78 5.88
CA GLN A 68 -26.02 -6.78 6.10
C GLN A 68 -26.61 -8.20 6.05
N LYS A 69 -26.01 -9.09 5.26
CA LYS A 69 -26.53 -10.46 5.04
C LYS A 69 -25.89 -11.52 5.94
N THR A 70 -24.74 -11.23 6.53
CA THR A 70 -23.94 -12.23 7.26
C THR A 70 -23.70 -11.82 8.70
N SER A 71 -23.63 -12.80 9.60
CA SER A 71 -23.21 -12.55 10.98
C SER A 71 -21.79 -12.01 11.01
N THR A 72 -21.55 -10.99 11.83
CA THR A 72 -20.25 -10.35 12.03
C THR A 72 -19.12 -11.35 12.27
N ALA A 73 -19.36 -12.40 13.06
CA ALA A 73 -18.36 -13.42 13.35
C ALA A 73 -17.95 -14.22 12.10
N ILE A 74 -18.91 -14.58 11.25
CA ILE A 74 -18.65 -15.34 10.01
C ILE A 74 -17.87 -14.47 9.02
N LEU A 75 -18.22 -13.19 8.91
CA LEU A 75 -17.51 -12.24 8.04
C LEU A 75 -16.04 -12.12 8.42
N VAL A 76 -15.74 -12.00 9.72
CA VAL A 76 -14.37 -11.91 10.24
C VAL A 76 -13.59 -13.20 9.96
N MET A 77 -14.20 -14.36 10.17
CA MET A 77 -13.55 -15.64 9.88
C MET A 77 -13.23 -15.82 8.40
N ILE A 78 -14.16 -15.48 7.50
CA ILE A 78 -13.92 -15.55 6.05
C ILE A 78 -12.77 -14.61 5.67
N ALA A 79 -12.76 -13.38 6.19
CA ALA A 79 -11.69 -12.44 5.90
C ALA A 79 -10.33 -12.89 6.43
N PHE A 80 -10.29 -13.55 7.59
CA PHE A 80 -9.07 -14.15 8.14
C PHE A 80 -8.46 -15.16 7.17
N PHE A 81 -9.26 -16.15 6.76
CA PHE A 81 -8.79 -17.20 5.86
C PHE A 81 -8.46 -16.65 4.47
N LEU A 82 -9.25 -15.69 3.98
CA LEU A 82 -8.98 -15.03 2.71
C LEU A 82 -7.64 -14.29 2.75
N ALA A 83 -7.33 -13.58 3.84
CA ALA A 83 -6.05 -12.91 4.02
C ALA A 83 -4.87 -13.89 4.07
N LEU A 84 -5.03 -15.01 4.79
CA LEU A 84 -4.01 -16.05 4.84
C LEU A 84 -3.72 -16.61 3.45
N VAL A 85 -4.75 -16.92 2.67
CA VAL A 85 -4.59 -17.48 1.31
C VAL A 85 -3.98 -16.45 0.36
N ILE A 86 -4.46 -15.21 0.38
CA ILE A 86 -3.92 -14.12 -0.46
C ILE A 86 -2.44 -13.91 -0.17
N ASN A 87 -2.06 -13.81 1.10
CA ASN A 87 -0.68 -13.55 1.50
C ASN A 87 0.24 -14.76 1.26
N ALA A 88 -0.24 -15.98 1.49
CA ALA A 88 0.52 -17.20 1.17
C ALA A 88 0.75 -17.35 -0.34
N SER A 89 -0.16 -16.80 -1.16
CA SER A 89 -0.02 -16.80 -2.62
C SER A 89 0.88 -15.67 -3.12
N ASP A 90 1.27 -14.72 -2.29
CA ASP A 90 2.10 -13.58 -2.70
C ASP A 90 3.57 -14.02 -2.88
N PRO A 91 4.10 -14.02 -4.12
CA PRO A 91 5.49 -14.40 -4.36
C PRO A 91 6.48 -13.43 -3.69
N ALA A 92 6.09 -12.18 -3.42
CA ALA A 92 6.98 -11.20 -2.79
C ALA A 92 7.42 -11.63 -1.39
N VAL A 93 6.52 -12.25 -0.61
CA VAL A 93 6.81 -12.74 0.74
C VAL A 93 7.79 -13.91 0.69
N HIS A 94 7.65 -14.78 -0.31
CA HIS A 94 8.59 -15.89 -0.53
C HIS A 94 9.99 -15.39 -0.91
N ILE A 95 10.07 -14.35 -1.74
CA ILE A 95 11.34 -13.72 -2.13
C ILE A 95 12.01 -13.07 -0.91
N LEU A 96 11.23 -12.40 -0.05
CA LEU A 96 11.73 -11.80 1.19
C LEU A 96 12.27 -12.87 2.15
N ALA A 97 11.54 -13.97 2.33
CA ALA A 97 11.99 -15.06 3.19
C ALA A 97 13.34 -15.63 2.72
N GLY A 98 13.54 -15.77 1.41
CA GLY A 98 14.83 -16.17 0.85
C GLY A 98 15.94 -15.13 1.07
N HIS A 99 15.63 -13.84 1.08
CA HIS A 99 16.63 -12.81 1.41
C HIS A 99 17.04 -12.89 2.89
N VAL A 100 16.07 -13.06 3.80
CA VAL A 100 16.33 -13.17 5.25
C VAL A 100 17.19 -14.40 5.57
N ASP A 101 16.94 -15.52 4.88
CA ASP A 101 17.71 -16.76 5.01
C ASP A 101 19.21 -16.54 4.68
N THR A 102 19.51 -15.79 3.61
CA THR A 102 20.90 -15.54 3.19
C THR A 102 21.68 -14.58 4.09
N ILE A 103 21.00 -13.71 4.84
CA ILE A 103 21.64 -12.69 5.69
C ILE A 103 21.73 -13.11 7.16
N THR A 104 21.02 -14.15 7.58
CA THR A 104 20.97 -14.54 8.99
C THR A 104 22.16 -15.46 9.31
N PRO A 105 23.10 -15.06 10.16
CA PRO A 105 24.13 -15.96 10.64
C PRO A 105 23.46 -17.05 11.49
N ASP A 106 23.84 -18.31 11.25
CA ASP A 106 23.50 -19.47 12.09
C ASP A 106 22.14 -20.16 11.85
N ASP A 107 21.47 -19.94 10.71
CA ASP A 107 20.29 -20.73 10.27
C ASP A 107 19.13 -20.75 11.30
N SER A 108 19.10 -19.73 12.16
CA SER A 108 18.25 -19.68 13.35
C SER A 108 16.77 -19.43 13.03
N VAL A 109 16.45 -18.99 11.81
CA VAL A 109 15.10 -18.63 11.39
C VAL A 109 14.74 -19.37 10.09
N SER A 110 13.87 -20.38 10.22
CA SER A 110 13.36 -21.09 9.04
C SER A 110 12.52 -20.16 8.14
N PRO A 111 12.73 -20.16 6.81
CA PRO A 111 11.93 -19.36 5.86
C PRO A 111 10.42 -19.62 5.97
N TRP A 112 10.04 -20.88 6.23
CA TRP A 112 8.63 -21.26 6.38
C TRP A 112 8.00 -20.67 7.65
N LEU A 113 8.77 -20.58 8.74
CA LEU A 113 8.32 -19.96 9.98
C LEU A 113 8.10 -18.45 9.78
N LEU A 114 9.00 -17.78 9.06
CA LEU A 114 8.88 -16.37 8.73
C LEU A 114 7.59 -16.09 7.93
N ILE A 115 7.36 -16.88 6.87
CA ILE A 115 6.15 -16.76 6.03
C ILE A 115 4.88 -16.99 6.86
N ALA A 116 4.87 -18.01 7.71
CA ALA A 116 3.74 -18.31 8.60
C ALA A 116 3.46 -17.16 9.59
N CYS A 117 4.50 -16.59 10.20
CA CYS A 117 4.40 -15.45 11.11
C CYS A 117 3.82 -14.21 10.40
N ILE A 118 4.30 -13.89 9.20
CA ILE A 118 3.81 -12.76 8.40
C ILE A 118 2.35 -12.98 8.03
N ALA A 119 1.98 -14.17 7.54
CA ALA A 119 0.61 -14.49 7.16
C ALA A 119 -0.35 -14.39 8.34
N LEU A 120 0.00 -14.97 9.49
CA LEU A 120 -0.82 -14.90 10.72
C LEU A 120 -0.91 -13.46 11.26
N GLY A 121 0.18 -12.69 11.20
CA GLY A 121 0.19 -11.29 11.59
C GLY A 121 -0.78 -10.46 10.73
N ILE A 122 -0.63 -10.53 9.40
CA ILE A 122 -1.49 -9.77 8.48
C ILE A 122 -2.95 -10.22 8.60
N GLY A 123 -3.21 -11.52 8.70
CA GLY A 123 -4.57 -12.05 8.86
C GLY A 123 -5.25 -11.58 10.15
N SER A 124 -4.54 -11.61 11.28
CA SER A 124 -5.06 -11.16 12.57
C SER A 124 -5.29 -9.64 12.60
N PHE A 125 -4.37 -8.86 12.03
CA PHE A 125 -4.55 -7.41 11.85
C PHE A 125 -5.74 -7.07 10.95
N LEU A 126 -5.97 -7.84 9.89
CA LEU A 126 -7.13 -7.63 9.02
C LEU A 126 -8.45 -7.92 9.75
N CYS A 127 -8.49 -8.97 10.57
CA CYS A 127 -9.65 -9.26 11.41
C CYS A 127 -9.96 -8.13 12.37
N LEU A 128 -8.93 -7.61 13.05
CA LEU A 128 -9.06 -6.48 13.95
C LEU A 128 -9.54 -5.22 13.22
N ALA A 129 -9.03 -4.97 12.01
CA ALA A 129 -9.46 -3.87 11.16
C ALA A 129 -10.95 -3.99 10.79
N LEU A 130 -11.41 -5.17 10.35
CA LEU A 130 -12.81 -5.42 9.99
C LEU A 130 -13.74 -5.36 11.19
N PHE A 131 -13.36 -5.97 12.31
CA PHE A 131 -14.11 -5.91 13.55
C PHE A 131 -14.37 -4.46 13.97
N ARG A 132 -13.34 -3.60 13.84
CA ARG A 132 -13.52 -2.18 14.10
C ARG A 132 -14.41 -1.48 13.08
N VAL A 133 -14.35 -1.82 11.79
CA VAL A 133 -15.18 -1.13 10.76
C VAL A 133 -16.66 -1.28 11.12
N LEU A 134 -17.03 -2.41 11.71
CA LEU A 134 -18.38 -2.68 12.21
C LEU A 134 -18.73 -1.90 13.49
N LEU A 135 -17.75 -1.66 14.38
CA LEU A 135 -17.95 -0.94 15.65
C LEU A 135 -17.84 0.59 15.55
N GLY A 136 -17.38 1.15 14.42
CA GLY A 136 -17.29 2.60 14.22
C GLY A 136 -16.25 3.32 15.10
N ILE A 137 -15.32 2.60 15.72
CA ILE A 137 -14.24 3.16 16.56
C ILE A 137 -13.35 4.08 15.68
N ARG A 138 -12.53 4.97 16.26
CA ARG A 138 -11.64 5.90 15.52
C ARG A 138 -10.31 5.23 15.08
N ASN A 139 -9.85 5.51 13.84
CA ASN A 139 -8.63 4.92 13.22
C ASN A 139 -7.36 5.26 13.98
N SER A 140 -7.34 6.45 14.57
CA SER A 140 -6.21 6.96 15.31
C SER A 140 -5.76 6.03 16.44
N ILE A 141 -6.69 5.37 17.14
CA ILE A 141 -6.34 4.59 18.34
C ILE A 141 -5.66 3.28 17.95
N ILE A 142 -6.19 2.59 16.94
CA ILE A 142 -5.62 1.30 16.49
C ILE A 142 -4.23 1.51 15.91
N PHE A 143 -4.04 2.54 15.09
CA PHE A 143 -2.70 2.86 14.59
C PHE A 143 -1.77 3.30 15.71
N ALA A 144 -2.22 4.15 16.64
CA ALA A 144 -1.38 4.55 17.77
C ALA A 144 -0.92 3.35 18.61
N VAL A 145 -1.81 2.40 18.91
CA VAL A 145 -1.47 1.18 19.64
C VAL A 145 -0.54 0.27 18.83
N GLY A 146 -0.83 0.08 17.54
CA GLY A 146 0.01 -0.76 16.66
C GLY A 146 1.43 -0.20 16.50
N TYR A 147 1.57 1.09 16.21
CA TYR A 147 2.87 1.74 16.15
C TYR A 147 3.58 1.75 17.51
N GLY A 148 2.84 1.96 18.60
CA GLY A 148 3.39 1.85 19.95
C GLY A 148 3.97 0.47 20.23
N LEU A 149 3.26 -0.59 19.86
CA LEU A 149 3.72 -1.97 19.99
C LEU A 149 5.00 -2.21 19.17
N VAL A 150 5.02 -1.77 17.90
CA VAL A 150 6.21 -1.90 17.03
C VAL A 150 7.42 -1.17 17.62
N LEU A 151 7.24 0.04 18.17
CA LEU A 151 8.31 0.78 18.83
C LEU A 151 8.84 0.05 20.07
N VAL A 152 7.95 -0.53 20.88
CA VAL A 152 8.36 -1.34 22.03
C VAL A 152 9.15 -2.56 21.56
N LEU A 153 8.67 -3.30 20.55
CA LEU A 153 9.38 -4.46 20.01
C LEU A 153 10.74 -4.07 19.43
N ALA A 154 10.86 -2.90 18.80
CA ALA A 154 12.12 -2.42 18.24
C ALA A 154 13.24 -2.27 19.30
N PHE A 155 12.89 -1.94 20.56
CA PHE A 155 13.87 -1.90 21.66
C PHE A 155 14.37 -3.28 22.08
N PHE A 156 13.62 -4.35 21.78
CA PHE A 156 13.99 -5.74 22.08
C PHE A 156 14.70 -6.43 20.92
N THR A 157 14.83 -5.78 19.77
CA THR A 157 15.48 -6.36 18.60
C THR A 157 17.01 -6.38 18.79
N PRO A 158 17.68 -7.54 18.62
CA PRO A 158 19.13 -7.64 18.67
C PRO A 158 19.81 -6.81 17.58
N GLU A 159 20.98 -6.26 17.88
CA GLU A 159 21.81 -5.46 16.98
C GLU A 159 22.22 -6.19 15.69
N ALA A 160 22.16 -7.53 15.69
CA ALA A 160 22.41 -8.36 14.50
C ALA A 160 21.37 -8.17 13.36
N PHE A 161 20.18 -7.63 13.65
CA PHE A 161 19.13 -7.38 12.66
C PHE A 161 18.97 -5.89 12.30
N VAL A 162 19.80 -5.03 12.89
CA VAL A 162 19.85 -3.61 12.52
C VAL A 162 20.67 -3.53 11.23
N PRO A 163 20.16 -2.90 10.17
CA PRO A 163 20.89 -2.82 8.92
C PRO A 163 22.20 -2.03 9.16
N LEU A 164 23.28 -2.53 8.54
CA LEU A 164 24.67 -2.11 8.82
C LEU A 164 24.93 -0.62 8.56
N ASP A 165 24.05 0.04 7.79
CA ASP A 165 24.05 1.48 7.51
C ASP A 165 23.75 2.35 8.74
N ALA A 166 23.05 1.82 9.75
CA ALA A 166 22.71 2.61 10.94
C ALA A 166 23.89 2.80 11.92
N VAL A 167 24.91 1.94 11.87
CA VAL A 167 26.01 1.91 12.86
C VAL A 167 27.35 2.39 12.30
N THR A 168 27.59 2.24 10.99
CA THR A 168 28.79 2.74 10.34
C THR A 168 28.44 3.96 9.51
N GLY A 169 28.76 5.16 10.02
CA GLY A 169 28.71 6.42 9.27
C GLY A 169 29.78 6.50 8.17
N LEU A 170 29.87 5.47 7.32
CA LEU A 170 30.77 5.41 6.18
C LEU A 170 29.92 5.46 4.91
N ASP A 171 30.09 6.58 4.19
CA ASP A 171 29.50 6.89 2.89
C ASP A 171 29.88 5.80 1.87
N ILE A 172 28.88 5.04 1.42
CA ILE A 172 28.89 4.31 0.14
C ILE A 172 27.76 4.84 -0.74
#